data_AF-A0A971LUW5-F1
#
_entry.id   AF-A0A971LUW5-F1
#
_cell.length_a   1.000
_cell.length_b   1.000
_cell.length_c   1.000
_cell.angle_alpha   90.00
_cell.angle_beta   90.00
_cell.angle_gamma   90.00
#
_symmetry.space_group_name_H-M   'P 1'
#
loop_
_entity.id
_entity.type
_entity.pdbx_description
1 polymer ?
#
loop_
_entity_poly.entity_id
_entity_poly.type
_entity_poly.pdbx_seq_one_letter_code
_entity_poly.pdbx_strand_id
1 'polypeptide(L)'
;MKVNGYQDLEYIYRFDDKKDEKAKNTITNTVNNNLDKDAFLRLLTTQLANQDPLNPMEDREFIAQLAQFTSLEQMQNLNKNIGKIGDEMLYSLERMNLNQIQANIHILKEVISIRKAMESYIYPEPQPIDRDGLKAIIEMAEEFKETYYTEESWEALQIALTKAKLVLEDEKATIEKIENAYNQLIWAMEALEEKE
;
A
#
# COMPACT_ATOMS: atom_id res chain seq x y z
N MET A 1 -24.63 -9.43 20.87
CA MET A 1 -25.10 -10.22 19.71
C MET A 1 -24.05 -10.06 18.64
N LYS A 2 -23.20 -11.07 18.43
CA LYS A 2 -22.11 -11.07 17.44
C LYS A 2 -22.59 -11.88 16.25
N VAL A 3 -22.56 -11.30 15.05
CA VAL A 3 -22.88 -11.99 13.80
C VAL A 3 -21.94 -11.44 12.72
N ASN A 4 -21.30 -12.36 11.99
CA ASN A 4 -20.45 -12.21 10.80
C ASN A 4 -18.96 -11.85 11.01
N GLY A 5 -18.14 -12.91 10.95
CA GLY A 5 -16.69 -12.93 11.12
C GLY A 5 -15.88 -12.41 9.93
N TYR A 6 -16.06 -11.14 9.58
CA TYR A 6 -14.92 -10.32 9.17
C TYR A 6 -14.36 -9.70 10.46
N GLN A 7 -13.64 -10.49 11.26
CA GLN A 7 -12.93 -9.93 12.40
C GLN A 7 -11.89 -8.96 11.87
N ASP A 8 -12.15 -7.67 12.12
CA ASP A 8 -11.22 -6.55 12.12
C ASP A 8 -9.89 -6.83 11.41
N LEU A 9 -9.85 -6.50 10.12
CA LEU A 9 -8.62 -5.92 9.60
C LEU A 9 -8.56 -4.48 10.12
N GLU A 10 -8.35 -4.36 11.43
CA GLU A 10 -7.77 -3.17 12.04
C GLU A 10 -6.36 -3.07 11.42
N TYR A 11 -6.30 -2.50 10.22
CA TYR A 11 -5.05 -2.10 9.61
C TYR A 11 -4.49 -1.06 10.57
N ILE A 12 -3.58 -1.51 11.44
CA ILE A 12 -2.82 -0.71 12.38
C ILE A 12 -1.88 0.16 11.54
N TYR A 13 -2.43 1.15 10.84
CA TYR A 13 -1.68 2.32 10.39
C TYR A 13 -1.45 3.14 11.65
N ARG A 14 -0.43 2.73 12.41
CA ARG A 14 0.16 3.56 13.43
C ARG A 14 0.82 4.73 12.69
N PHE A 15 0.03 5.78 12.44
CA PHE A 15 0.58 7.10 12.22
C PHE A 15 1.36 7.42 13.49
N ASP A 16 2.68 7.28 13.45
CA ASP A 16 3.53 7.91 14.44
C ASP A 16 3.29 9.42 14.29
N ASP A 17 2.38 9.96 15.11
CA ASP A 17 2.08 11.40 15.27
C ASP A 17 3.25 12.14 15.93
N LYS A 18 4.48 11.85 15.47
CA LYS A 18 5.72 12.53 15.86
C LYS A 18 6.30 13.36 14.72
N LYS A 19 5.49 13.78 13.75
CA LYS A 19 5.93 14.63 12.63
C LYS A 19 5.34 16.04 12.60
N ASP A 20 4.49 16.41 13.56
CA ASP A 20 3.97 17.79 13.65
C ASP A 20 4.88 18.75 14.44
N GLU A 21 5.95 18.26 15.07
CA GLU A 21 6.90 19.10 15.80
C GLU A 21 7.96 19.78 14.89
N LYS A 22 8.05 19.39 13.61
CA LYS A 22 9.03 19.95 12.65
C LYS A 22 8.53 21.15 11.83
N ALA A 23 7.27 21.53 11.94
CA ALA A 23 6.70 22.64 11.14
C ALA A 23 6.95 24.05 11.72
N LYS A 24 7.55 24.18 12.91
CA LYS A 24 7.79 25.50 13.55
C LYS A 24 9.22 26.03 13.45
N ASN A 25 10.16 25.35 12.79
CA ASN A 25 11.58 25.72 12.82
C ASN A 25 12.23 25.96 11.43
N THR A 26 11.49 26.52 10.47
CA THR A 26 12.02 26.77 9.11
C THR A 26 12.22 28.26 8.78
N ILE A 27 11.85 29.21 9.65
CA ILE A 27 11.92 30.65 9.32
C ILE A 27 13.26 31.30 9.70
N THR A 28 14.15 30.67 10.48
CA THR A 28 15.35 31.35 11.02
C THR A 28 16.68 31.11 10.30
N ASN A 29 16.77 30.20 9.31
CA ASN A 29 18.07 29.81 8.74
C ASN A 29 18.45 30.45 7.39
N THR A 30 17.57 31.23 6.75
CA THR A 30 17.89 31.83 5.42
C THR A 30 18.59 33.19 5.53
N VAL A 31 18.56 33.84 6.70
CA VAL A 31 19.07 35.22 6.87
C VAL A 31 20.60 35.28 7.10
N ASN A 32 21.24 34.21 7.57
CA ASN A 32 22.67 34.25 7.93
C ASN A 32 23.65 34.16 6.75
N ASN A 33 23.32 33.44 5.67
CA ASN A 33 24.30 33.21 4.58
C ASN A 33 24.56 34.43 3.68
N ASN A 34 23.61 35.37 3.59
CA ASN A 34 23.80 36.56 2.77
C ASN A 34 24.62 37.65 3.49
N LEU A 35 24.57 37.68 4.82
CA LEU A 35 25.26 38.68 5.64
C LEU A 35 26.79 38.50 5.61
N ASP A 36 27.28 37.26 5.60
CA ASP A 36 28.72 36.94 5.63
C ASP A 36 29.44 37.28 4.32
N LYS A 37 28.75 37.14 3.18
CA LYS A 37 29.29 37.53 1.87
C LYS A 37 29.40 39.05 1.73
N ASP A 38 28.41 39.80 2.20
CA ASP A 38 28.42 41.27 2.14
C ASP A 38 29.42 41.86 3.13
N ALA A 39 29.59 41.25 4.30
CA ALA A 39 30.64 41.59 5.25
C ALA A 39 32.04 41.31 4.67
N PHE A 40 32.23 40.18 3.98
CA PHE A 40 33.46 39.85 3.28
C PHE A 40 33.80 40.86 2.16
N LEU A 41 32.83 41.21 1.30
CA LEU A 41 33.04 42.19 0.23
C LEU A 41 33.33 43.59 0.79
N ARG A 42 32.70 43.97 1.90
CA ARG A 42 33.01 45.22 2.61
C ARG A 42 34.41 45.21 3.22
N LEU A 43 34.84 44.10 3.81
CA LEU A 43 36.20 43.96 4.34
C LEU A 43 37.24 44.02 3.22
N LEU A 44 37.00 43.32 2.11
CA LEU A 44 37.84 43.32 0.91
C LEU A 44 37.99 44.73 0.33
N THR A 45 36.87 45.45 0.16
CA THR A 45 36.86 46.81 -0.36
C THR A 45 37.50 47.82 0.60
N THR A 46 37.31 47.64 1.91
CA THR A 46 37.93 48.50 2.94
C THR A 46 39.44 48.32 3.01
N GLN A 47 39.94 47.08 2.89
CA GLN A 47 41.38 46.81 2.87
C GLN A 47 42.02 47.34 1.58
N LEU A 48 41.41 47.13 0.41
CA LEU A 48 41.86 47.73 -0.86
C LEU A 48 41.97 49.27 -0.81
N ALA A 49 41.10 49.94 -0.05
CA ALA A 49 41.09 51.39 0.09
C ALA A 49 42.15 51.93 1.09
N ASN A 50 42.67 51.10 1.99
CA ASN A 50 43.56 51.52 3.11
C ASN A 50 44.89 50.76 3.20
N GLN A 51 45.34 50.05 2.14
CA GLN A 51 46.62 49.33 2.21
C GLN A 51 47.82 50.28 2.28
N ASP A 52 48.71 50.03 3.25
CA ASP A 52 50.06 50.59 3.27
C ASP A 52 50.87 49.99 2.09
N PRO A 53 51.38 50.80 1.15
CA PRO A 53 52.08 50.33 -0.04
C PRO A 53 53.36 49.52 0.22
N LEU A 54 53.86 49.49 1.45
CA LEU A 54 55.07 48.75 1.82
C LEU A 54 54.85 47.27 2.13
N ASN A 55 53.64 46.80 2.48
CA ASN A 55 53.36 45.38 2.80
C ASN A 55 52.01 44.83 2.27
N PRO A 56 51.71 44.92 0.95
CA PRO A 56 50.43 44.48 0.38
C PRO A 56 50.26 42.96 0.22
N MET A 57 51.28 42.15 0.53
CA MET A 57 51.24 40.69 0.26
C MET A 57 50.51 39.89 1.35
N GLU A 58 50.70 40.23 2.63
CA GLU A 58 50.15 39.46 3.76
C GLU A 58 48.61 39.56 3.84
N ASP A 59 48.06 40.76 3.68
CA ASP A 59 46.60 41.00 3.67
C ASP A 59 45.90 40.30 2.51
N ARG A 60 46.58 40.18 1.35
CA ARG A 60 46.04 39.49 0.17
C ARG A 60 46.02 37.98 0.37
N GLU A 61 47.04 37.40 1.00
CA GLU A 61 47.08 35.97 1.31
C GLU A 61 45.98 35.57 2.30
N PHE A 62 45.74 36.38 3.34
CA PHE A 62 44.68 36.13 4.31
C PHE A 62 43.28 36.21 3.67
N ILE A 63 43.01 37.23 2.87
CA ILE A 63 41.76 37.36 2.10
C ILE A 63 41.56 36.19 1.14
N ALA A 64 42.62 35.76 0.44
CA ALA A 64 42.55 34.63 -0.48
C ALA A 64 42.19 33.32 0.24
N GLN A 65 42.76 33.10 1.43
CA GLN A 65 42.41 31.96 2.28
C GLN A 65 40.95 32.02 2.75
N LEU A 66 40.47 33.18 3.18
CA LEU A 66 39.06 33.36 3.57
C LEU A 66 38.11 33.11 2.40
N ALA A 67 38.40 33.63 1.21
CA ALA A 67 37.60 33.38 0.01
C ALA A 67 37.55 31.88 -0.35
N GLN A 68 38.66 31.16 -0.13
CA GLN A 68 38.73 29.71 -0.31
C GLN A 68 37.85 28.98 0.71
N PHE A 69 37.87 29.39 1.98
CA PHE A 69 36.99 28.83 3.02
C PHE A 69 35.51 29.12 2.74
N THR A 70 35.14 30.35 2.36
CA THR A 70 33.77 30.70 1.98
C THR A 70 33.28 29.89 0.78
N SER A 71 34.14 29.65 -0.21
CA SER A 71 33.81 28.83 -1.37
C SER A 71 33.60 27.36 -0.99
N LEU A 72 34.43 26.83 -0.09
CA LEU A 72 34.28 25.47 0.44
C LEU A 72 33.00 25.33 1.28
N GLU A 73 32.69 26.31 2.12
CA GLU A 73 31.46 26.35 2.91
C GLU A 73 30.23 26.44 2.01
N GLN A 74 30.26 27.28 0.98
CA GLN A 74 29.20 27.34 -0.02
C GLN A 74 29.04 26.00 -0.73
N MET A 75 30.14 25.32 -1.10
CA MET A 75 30.10 23.99 -1.70
C MET A 75 29.52 22.93 -0.75
N GLN A 76 29.87 22.97 0.54
CA GLN A 76 29.27 22.11 1.55
C GLN A 76 27.77 22.38 1.71
N ASN A 77 27.36 23.65 1.68
CA ASN A 77 25.95 24.04 1.73
C ASN A 77 25.19 23.62 0.46
N LEU A 78 25.81 23.70 -0.71
CA LEU A 78 25.27 23.16 -1.96
C LEU A 78 25.08 21.64 -1.85
N ASN A 79 26.10 20.90 -1.39
CA ASN A 79 25.99 19.45 -1.18
C ASN A 79 24.86 19.08 -0.20
N LYS A 80 24.70 19.83 0.90
CA LYS A 80 23.57 19.65 1.83
C LYS A 80 22.22 19.89 1.15
N ASN A 81 22.11 20.94 0.34
CA ASN A 81 20.87 21.25 -0.38
C ASN A 81 20.55 20.19 -1.45
N ILE A 82 21.56 19.70 -2.16
CA ILE A 82 21.41 18.58 -3.12
C ILE A 82 20.93 17.32 -2.41
N GLY A 83 21.47 17.01 -1.22
CA GLY A 83 20.97 15.92 -0.38
C GLY A 83 19.49 16.08 -0.02
N LYS A 84 19.09 17.28 0.42
CA LYS A 84 17.68 17.59 0.72
C LYS A 84 16.76 17.44 -0.49
N ILE A 85 17.20 17.89 -1.67
CA ILE A 85 16.45 17.71 -2.91
C ILE A 85 16.28 16.22 -3.22
N GLY A 86 17.33 15.42 -3.01
CA GLY A 86 17.25 13.95 -3.14
C GLY A 86 16.21 13.34 -2.21
N ASP A 87 16.19 13.75 -0.94
CA ASP A 87 15.21 13.29 0.05
C ASP A 87 13.78 13.72 -0.30
N GLU A 88 13.58 14.98 -0.72
CA GLU A 88 12.28 15.51 -1.15
C GLU A 88 11.77 14.81 -2.41
N MET A 89 12.66 14.52 -3.37
CA MET A 89 12.30 13.77 -4.58
C MET A 89 11.88 12.35 -4.22
N LEU A 90 12.62 11.66 -3.35
CA LEU A 90 12.26 10.32 -2.88
C LEU A 90 10.90 10.32 -2.18
N TYR A 91 10.66 11.31 -1.31
CA TYR A 91 9.36 11.49 -0.66
C TYR A 91 8.24 11.73 -1.69
N SER A 92 8.49 12.55 -2.72
CA SER A 92 7.49 12.81 -3.77
C SER A 92 7.15 11.54 -4.57
N LEU A 93 8.15 10.72 -4.92
CA LEU A 93 7.97 9.45 -5.63
C LEU A 93 7.18 8.45 -4.78
N GLU A 94 7.47 8.37 -3.48
CA GLU A 94 6.72 7.55 -2.55
C GLU A 94 5.26 7.99 -2.47
N ARG A 95 5.00 9.29 -2.36
CA ARG A 95 3.63 9.84 -2.35
C ARG A 95 2.88 9.58 -3.66
N MET A 96 3.54 9.69 -4.80
CA MET A 96 2.95 9.35 -6.10
C MET A 96 2.60 7.87 -6.18
N ASN A 97 3.50 6.99 -5.74
CA ASN A 97 3.26 5.55 -5.71
C ASN A 97 2.07 5.22 -4.80
N LEU A 98 2.02 5.79 -3.60
CA LEU A 98 0.89 5.63 -2.67
C LEU A 98 -0.44 6.08 -3.29
N ASN A 99 -0.47 7.25 -3.93
CA ASN A 99 -1.67 7.73 -4.62
C ASN A 99 -2.11 6.77 -5.74
N GLN A 100 -1.16 6.22 -6.51
CA GLN A 100 -1.43 5.24 -7.55
C GLN A 100 -1.96 3.92 -6.96
N ILE A 101 -1.38 3.43 -5.87
CA ILE A 101 -1.86 2.25 -5.14
C ILE A 101 -3.29 2.47 -4.64
N GLN A 102 -3.58 3.64 -4.07
CA GLN A 102 -4.93 3.97 -3.59
C GLN A 102 -5.96 3.99 -4.73
N ALA A 103 -5.60 4.58 -5.88
CA ALA A 103 -6.44 4.56 -7.07
C ALA A 103 -6.70 3.11 -7.54
N ASN A 104 -5.66 2.27 -7.58
CA ASN A 104 -5.77 0.87 -7.95
C ASN A 104 -6.66 0.09 -6.95
N ILE A 105 -6.53 0.34 -5.64
CA ILE A 105 -7.39 -0.26 -4.61
C ILE A 105 -8.85 0.15 -4.82
N HIS A 106 -9.12 1.41 -5.13
CA HIS A 106 -10.49 1.86 -5.40
C HIS A 106 -11.09 1.14 -6.60
N ILE A 107 -10.35 1.04 -7.71
CA ILE A 107 -10.77 0.29 -8.90
C ILE A 107 -11.06 -1.17 -8.54
N LEU A 108 -10.18 -1.82 -7.76
CA LEU A 108 -10.41 -3.20 -7.31
C LEU A 108 -11.69 -3.35 -6.49
N LYS A 109 -12.01 -2.40 -5.61
CA LYS A 109 -13.27 -2.39 -4.84
C LYS A 109 -14.49 -2.29 -5.76
N GLU A 110 -14.44 -1.42 -6.76
CA GLU A 110 -15.52 -1.30 -7.75
C GLU A 110 -15.68 -2.59 -8.56
N VAL A 111 -14.58 -3.19 -9.02
CA VAL A 111 -14.60 -4.47 -9.75
C VAL A 111 -15.18 -5.60 -8.91
N ILE A 112 -14.84 -5.67 -7.62
CA ILE A 112 -15.41 -6.66 -6.69
C ILE A 112 -16.92 -6.43 -6.53
N SER A 113 -17.36 -5.18 -6.38
CA SER A 113 -18.78 -4.86 -6.28
C SER A 113 -19.54 -5.24 -7.56
N ILE A 114 -18.96 -5.00 -8.74
CA ILE A 114 -19.51 -5.42 -10.02
C ILE A 114 -19.57 -6.94 -10.11
N ARG A 115 -18.49 -7.65 -9.76
CA ARG A 115 -18.47 -9.12 -9.71
C ARG A 115 -19.59 -9.64 -8.83
N LYS A 116 -19.73 -9.11 -7.61
CA LYS A 116 -20.81 -9.48 -6.68
C LYS A 116 -22.20 -9.19 -7.24
N ALA A 117 -22.38 -8.06 -7.92
CA ALA A 117 -23.65 -7.72 -8.56
C ALA A 117 -23.98 -8.64 -9.75
N MET A 118 -22.96 -9.01 -10.54
CA MET A 118 -23.09 -9.99 -11.63
C MET A 118 -23.35 -11.40 -11.09
N GLU A 119 -22.65 -11.81 -10.04
CA GLU A 119 -22.89 -13.05 -9.31
C GLU A 119 -24.31 -13.06 -8.78
N SER A 120 -24.78 -12.00 -8.11
CA SER A 120 -26.18 -11.82 -7.68
C SER A 120 -27.18 -11.86 -8.84
N TYR A 121 -26.81 -11.45 -10.04
CA TYR A 121 -27.72 -11.48 -11.19
C TYR A 121 -27.84 -12.87 -11.82
N ILE A 122 -26.73 -13.61 -11.90
CA ILE A 122 -26.68 -14.98 -12.43
C ILE A 122 -27.14 -16.01 -11.37
N TYR A 123 -26.86 -15.69 -10.11
CA TYR A 123 -27.18 -16.44 -8.89
C TYR A 123 -27.68 -15.43 -7.84
N PRO A 124 -29.00 -15.12 -7.76
CA PRO A 124 -29.56 -14.22 -6.73
C PRO A 124 -28.93 -14.53 -5.38
N GLU A 125 -28.44 -13.48 -4.69
CA GLU A 125 -27.61 -13.55 -3.47
C GLU A 125 -27.77 -14.88 -2.73
N PRO A 126 -26.68 -15.57 -2.32
CA PRO A 126 -26.85 -16.75 -1.51
C PRO A 126 -27.68 -16.33 -0.31
N GLN A 127 -28.90 -16.88 -0.23
CA GLN A 127 -29.60 -17.03 1.02
C GLN A 127 -28.54 -17.47 2.03
N PRO A 128 -28.54 -16.94 3.27
CA PRO A 128 -27.53 -17.29 4.28
C PRO A 128 -27.18 -18.77 4.14
N ILE A 129 -25.90 -19.13 3.95
CA ILE A 129 -25.51 -20.53 3.67
C ILE A 129 -25.85 -21.34 4.93
N ASP A 130 -27.07 -21.85 4.89
CA ASP A 130 -27.76 -22.50 5.97
C ASP A 130 -28.17 -23.90 5.50
N ARG A 131 -28.95 -24.59 6.32
CA ARG A 131 -29.36 -25.95 5.98
C ARG A 131 -30.26 -25.99 4.74
N ASP A 132 -31.02 -24.94 4.47
CA ASP A 132 -31.90 -24.86 3.30
C ASP A 132 -31.08 -24.60 2.03
N GLY A 133 -30.07 -23.73 2.10
CA GLY A 133 -29.08 -23.54 1.04
C GLY A 133 -28.30 -24.81 0.72
N LEU A 134 -27.81 -25.53 1.75
CA LEU A 134 -27.13 -26.81 1.58
C LEU A 134 -28.05 -27.87 0.95
N LYS A 135 -29.33 -27.90 1.34
CA LYS A 135 -30.31 -28.81 0.75
C LYS A 135 -30.56 -28.50 -0.73
N ALA A 136 -30.71 -27.24 -1.11
CA ALA A 136 -30.94 -26.84 -2.49
C ALA A 136 -29.77 -27.24 -3.42
N ILE A 137 -28.53 -27.09 -2.96
CA ILE A 137 -27.37 -27.48 -3.78
C ILE A 137 -27.20 -29.00 -3.87
N ILE A 138 -27.60 -29.76 -2.83
CA ILE A 138 -27.67 -31.22 -2.90
C ILE A 138 -28.69 -31.65 -3.96
N GLU A 139 -29.88 -31.05 -3.97
CA GLU A 139 -30.92 -31.34 -4.98
C GLU A 139 -30.40 -31.04 -6.39
N MET A 140 -29.75 -29.89 -6.61
CA MET A 140 -29.14 -29.56 -7.92
C MET A 140 -28.04 -30.54 -8.33
N ALA A 141 -27.15 -30.93 -7.40
CA ALA A 141 -26.08 -31.88 -7.68
C ALA A 141 -26.61 -33.28 -8.04
N GLU A 142 -27.77 -33.68 -7.51
CA GLU A 142 -28.43 -34.94 -7.85
C GLU A 142 -29.05 -34.97 -9.26
N GLU A 143 -29.25 -33.81 -9.90
CA GLU A 143 -29.76 -33.74 -11.29
C GLU A 143 -28.70 -34.13 -12.33
N PHE A 144 -27.42 -34.06 -11.97
CA PHE A 144 -26.33 -34.45 -12.84
C PHE A 144 -26.36 -35.96 -13.12
N LYS A 145 -25.93 -36.37 -14.31
CA LYS A 145 -25.92 -37.79 -14.71
C LYS A 145 -24.52 -38.25 -15.05
N GLU A 146 -24.08 -39.32 -14.40
CA GLU A 146 -22.79 -40.00 -14.59
C GLU A 146 -22.45 -40.25 -16.07
N THR A 147 -23.47 -40.49 -16.90
CA THR A 147 -23.30 -40.74 -18.33
C THR A 147 -22.61 -39.61 -19.09
N TYR A 148 -22.67 -38.37 -18.59
CA TYR A 148 -22.09 -37.21 -19.25
C TYR A 148 -20.67 -36.86 -18.79
N TYR A 149 -20.19 -37.44 -17.69
CA TYR A 149 -18.96 -37.00 -17.03
C TYR A 149 -17.94 -38.13 -16.85
N THR A 150 -16.66 -37.77 -16.77
CA THR A 150 -15.56 -38.71 -16.52
C THR A 150 -15.74 -39.40 -15.16
N GLU A 151 -15.24 -40.64 -15.04
CA GLU A 151 -15.36 -41.42 -13.80
C GLU A 151 -14.71 -40.70 -12.61
N GLU A 152 -13.55 -40.09 -12.82
CA GLU A 152 -12.79 -39.36 -11.79
C GLU A 152 -13.55 -38.11 -11.29
N SER A 153 -14.04 -37.27 -12.20
CA SER A 153 -14.76 -36.04 -11.81
C SER A 153 -16.13 -36.37 -11.20
N TRP A 154 -16.78 -37.44 -11.67
CA TRP A 154 -18.03 -37.93 -11.10
C TRP A 154 -17.84 -38.48 -9.67
N GLU A 155 -16.79 -39.26 -9.44
CA GLU A 155 -16.47 -39.78 -8.10
C GLU A 155 -16.23 -38.63 -7.11
N ALA A 156 -15.50 -37.59 -7.52
CA ALA A 156 -15.29 -36.40 -6.72
C ALA A 156 -16.61 -35.72 -6.31
N LEU A 157 -17.57 -35.59 -7.24
CA LEU A 157 -18.92 -35.09 -6.95
C LEU A 157 -19.65 -35.97 -5.94
N GLN A 158 -19.64 -37.30 -6.12
CA GLN A 158 -20.31 -38.22 -5.22
C GLN A 158 -19.74 -38.18 -3.78
N ILE A 159 -18.43 -38.02 -3.65
CA ILE A 159 -17.77 -37.82 -2.35
C ILE A 159 -18.27 -36.54 -1.69
N ALA A 160 -18.35 -35.43 -2.44
CA ALA A 160 -18.83 -34.15 -1.92
C ALA A 160 -20.32 -34.21 -1.55
N LEU A 161 -21.16 -34.84 -2.38
CA LEU A 161 -22.59 -35.10 -2.11
C LEU A 161 -22.78 -35.87 -0.80
N THR A 162 -21.97 -36.92 -0.59
CA THR A 162 -22.03 -37.73 0.63
C THR A 162 -21.68 -36.89 1.85
N LYS A 163 -20.60 -36.10 1.80
CA LYS A 163 -20.20 -35.21 2.89
C LYS A 163 -21.28 -34.16 3.19
N ALA A 164 -21.88 -33.58 2.15
CA ALA A 164 -22.94 -32.59 2.28
C ALA A 164 -24.18 -33.18 2.97
N LYS A 165 -24.63 -34.37 2.56
CA LYS A 165 -25.74 -35.10 3.21
C LYS A 165 -25.46 -35.41 4.68
N LEU A 166 -24.25 -35.85 5.00
CA LEU A 166 -23.84 -36.11 6.40
C LEU A 166 -23.92 -34.85 7.28
N VAL A 167 -23.49 -33.70 6.76
CA VAL A 167 -23.60 -32.43 7.49
C VAL A 167 -25.06 -32.00 7.63
N LEU A 168 -25.91 -32.27 6.63
CA LEU A 168 -27.34 -31.99 6.68
C LEU A 168 -28.10 -32.89 7.67
N GLU A 169 -27.63 -34.10 7.93
CA GLU A 169 -28.17 -35.02 8.94
C GLU A 169 -27.71 -34.67 10.38
N ASP A 170 -26.54 -34.05 10.55
CA ASP A 170 -26.03 -33.65 11.87
C ASP A 170 -26.74 -32.40 12.40
N GLU A 171 -27.79 -32.56 13.21
CA GLU A 171 -28.55 -31.46 13.83
C GLU A 171 -27.66 -30.46 14.61
N LYS A 172 -26.47 -30.87 15.05
CA LYS A 172 -25.50 -30.04 15.79
C LYS A 172 -24.41 -29.45 14.89
N ALA A 173 -24.48 -29.63 13.58
CA ALA A 173 -23.54 -29.04 12.64
C ALA A 173 -23.46 -27.53 12.86
N THR A 174 -22.24 -27.02 12.99
CA THR A 174 -21.97 -25.59 13.09
C THR A 174 -22.17 -24.93 11.73
N ILE A 175 -22.44 -23.63 11.72
CA ILE A 175 -22.57 -22.84 10.47
C ILE A 175 -21.33 -23.02 9.60
N GLU A 176 -20.13 -23.01 10.19
CA GLU A 176 -18.87 -23.25 9.48
C GLU A 176 -18.83 -24.62 8.78
N LYS A 177 -19.34 -25.70 9.41
CA LYS A 177 -19.41 -27.02 8.77
C LYS A 177 -20.39 -27.04 7.60
N ILE A 178 -21.51 -26.33 7.74
CA ILE A 178 -22.53 -26.19 6.69
C ILE A 178 -21.94 -25.42 5.50
N GLU A 179 -21.28 -24.30 5.76
CA GLU A 179 -20.58 -23.49 4.74
C GLU A 179 -19.48 -24.29 4.04
N ASN A 180 -18.69 -25.07 4.78
CA ASN A 180 -17.63 -25.88 4.21
C ASN A 180 -18.21 -26.96 3.28
N ALA A 181 -19.23 -27.68 3.72
CA ALA A 181 -19.91 -28.69 2.91
C ALA A 181 -20.56 -28.10 1.65
N TYR A 182 -21.19 -26.94 1.77
CA TYR A 182 -21.78 -26.19 0.66
C TYR A 182 -20.72 -25.85 -0.40
N ASN A 183 -19.61 -25.24 0.02
CA ASN A 183 -18.53 -24.84 -0.89
C ASN A 183 -17.83 -26.05 -1.53
N GLN A 184 -17.59 -27.13 -0.77
CA GLN A 184 -17.01 -28.35 -1.34
C GLN A 184 -17.89 -28.97 -2.42
N LEU A 185 -19.22 -28.94 -2.22
CA LEU A 185 -20.15 -29.48 -3.21
C LEU A 185 -20.19 -28.62 -4.48
N ILE A 186 -20.20 -27.30 -4.35
CA ILE A 186 -20.10 -26.39 -5.51
C ILE A 186 -18.81 -26.64 -6.28
N TRP A 187 -17.66 -26.69 -5.61
CA TRP A 187 -16.39 -26.94 -6.29
C TRP A 187 -16.37 -28.27 -7.03
N ALA A 188 -16.97 -29.32 -6.45
CA ALA A 188 -17.04 -30.62 -7.11
C ALA A 188 -17.97 -30.58 -8.34
N MET A 189 -19.05 -29.80 -8.31
CA MET A 189 -19.92 -29.57 -9.48
C MET A 189 -19.21 -28.77 -10.57
N GLU A 190 -18.45 -27.73 -10.21
CA GLU A 190 -17.69 -26.91 -11.15
C GLU A 190 -16.49 -27.66 -11.77
N ALA A 191 -15.93 -28.61 -11.03
CA ALA A 191 -14.81 -29.44 -11.47
C ALA A 191 -15.24 -30.67 -12.28
N LEU A 192 -16.52 -30.81 -12.63
CA LEU A 192 -16.98 -31.88 -13.49
C LEU A 192 -16.38 -31.76 -14.89
N GLU A 193 -15.86 -32.87 -15.40
CA GLU A 193 -15.29 -32.96 -16.74
C GLU A 193 -16.16 -33.84 -17.62
N GLU A 194 -16.57 -33.33 -18.79
CA GLU A 194 -17.40 -34.09 -19.73
C GLU A 194 -16.63 -35.28 -20.32
N LYS A 195 -17.34 -36.38 -20.58
CA LYS A 195 -16.80 -37.50 -21.36
C LYS A 195 -16.63 -37.06 -22.82
N GLU A 196 -15.43 -37.25 -23.38
CA GLU A 196 -15.15 -37.10 -24.82
C GLU A 196 -15.94 -38.10 -25.69
#